data_AF-A0A8H4WNQ2-F1
#
_entry.id   AF-A0A8H4WNQ2-F1
#
_cell.length_a   1.000
_cell.length_b   1.000
_cell.length_c   1.000
_cell.angle_alpha   90.00
_cell.angle_beta   90.00
_cell.angle_gamma   90.00
#
_symmetry.space_group_name_H-M   'P 1'
#
loop_
_entity.id
_entity.type
_entity.pdbx_description
1 polymer ?
#
loop_
_entity_poly.entity_id
_entity_poly.type
_entity_poly.pdbx_seq_one_letter_code
_entity_poly.pdbx_strand_id
1 'polypeptide(L)'
;MSKLEEQLAARLSDRETRSQLRRLTTFPADNVDFSSNAYLSLSLVPEIRSAYHSLLEKHADPPPFLGSGGSRLLDGNSTLAENLERDIAAFHNAPAGLLFNSGFDANVGLVSCLPQPGDVIVYDELIHASAHDGMKLSRAAERIPFKHNCVAGNGGLDAVLQGLGIEKSVFILVEGVYSMDGDVAPLKEIVDCVKLRLPDNGYIIVDEAHSTGIFGNQGRGLVCELGLEKEIFVRLHTFGKAMSSFGVKESGRTGQDDKAMGSDPRRNLSKAIDLKQDLVKDIWTTSLLKS
;
A
#
# COMPACT_ATOMS: atom_id res chain seq x y z
N MET A 1 -28.02 11.88 28.58
CA MET A 1 -26.87 11.60 27.70
C MET A 1 -25.62 12.15 28.37
N SER A 2 -24.49 11.48 28.21
CA SER A 2 -23.20 12.01 28.63
C SER A 2 -22.76 13.16 27.71
N LYS A 3 -21.84 14.00 28.18
CA LYS A 3 -21.23 15.07 27.36
C LYS A 3 -20.59 14.53 26.08
N LEU A 4 -20.05 13.31 26.11
CA LEU A 4 -19.49 12.65 24.93
C LEU A 4 -20.58 12.29 23.92
N GLU A 5 -21.70 11.73 24.37
CA GLU A 5 -22.83 11.38 23.50
C GLU A 5 -23.41 12.60 22.81
N GLU A 6 -23.56 13.72 23.54
CA GLU A 6 -24.02 15.00 22.97
C GLU A 6 -23.08 15.52 21.88
N GLN A 7 -21.77 15.44 22.11
CA GLN A 7 -20.75 15.84 21.13
C GLN A 7 -20.76 14.95 19.88
N LEU A 8 -20.92 13.63 20.05
CA LEU A 8 -20.99 12.70 18.93
C LEU A 8 -22.28 12.89 18.12
N ALA A 9 -23.42 13.09 18.79
CA ALA A 9 -24.69 13.37 18.14
C ALA A 9 -24.64 14.68 17.34
N ALA A 10 -24.06 15.74 17.90
CA ALA A 10 -23.87 17.01 17.20
C ALA A 10 -23.00 16.85 15.94
N ARG A 11 -21.92 16.06 15.99
CA ARG A 11 -21.08 15.76 14.81
C ARG A 11 -21.81 14.93 13.75
N LEU A 12 -22.66 13.98 14.16
CA LEU A 12 -23.47 13.22 13.21
C LEU A 12 -24.50 14.11 12.51
N SER A 13 -25.18 14.99 13.27
CA SER A 13 -26.12 15.96 12.70
C SER A 13 -25.45 16.95 11.75
N ASP A 14 -24.25 17.45 12.08
CA ASP A 14 -23.46 18.30 11.17
C ASP A 14 -23.11 17.56 9.87
N ARG A 15 -22.74 16.27 9.93
CA ARG A 15 -22.52 15.46 8.72
C ARG A 15 -23.80 15.24 7.92
N GLU A 16 -24.92 15.01 8.59
CA GLU A 16 -26.22 14.82 7.94
C GLU A 16 -26.68 16.09 7.21
N THR A 17 -26.60 17.25 7.86
CA THR A 17 -26.92 18.55 7.24
C THR A 17 -26.03 18.89 6.04
N ARG A 18 -24.79 18.40 6.03
CA ARG A 18 -23.85 18.55 4.89
C ARG A 18 -23.97 17.44 3.84
N SER A 19 -24.91 16.49 3.99
CA SER A 19 -25.02 15.30 3.13
C SER A 19 -23.73 14.46 3.04
N GLN A 20 -22.97 14.41 4.14
CA GLN A 20 -21.72 13.65 4.28
C GLN A 20 -21.87 12.43 5.19
N LEU A 21 -23.07 12.19 5.73
CA LEU A 21 -23.35 11.00 6.52
C LEU A 21 -23.36 9.77 5.60
N ARG A 22 -22.44 8.84 5.85
CA ARG A 22 -22.30 7.61 5.08
C ARG A 22 -23.02 6.47 5.78
N ARG A 23 -23.62 5.57 4.99
CA ARG A 23 -24.22 4.32 5.45
C ARG A 23 -23.75 3.19 4.55
N LEU A 24 -23.37 2.07 5.16
CA LEU A 24 -23.04 0.86 4.41
C LEU A 24 -24.31 0.30 3.74
N THR A 25 -24.20 -0.07 2.47
CA THR A 25 -25.28 -0.62 1.68
C THR A 25 -24.94 -2.03 1.24
N THR A 26 -25.94 -2.92 1.28
CA THR A 26 -25.88 -4.21 0.60
C THR A 26 -26.74 -4.12 -0.65
N PHE A 27 -26.23 -4.67 -1.76
CA PHE A 27 -26.95 -4.68 -3.03
C PHE A 27 -27.55 -6.08 -3.29
N PRO A 28 -28.76 -6.16 -3.87
CA PRO A 28 -29.30 -7.41 -4.38
C PRO A 28 -28.37 -8.05 -5.43
N ALA A 29 -28.39 -9.39 -5.52
CA ALA A 29 -27.49 -10.14 -6.39
C ALA A 29 -27.78 -9.98 -7.90
N ASP A 30 -28.95 -9.47 -8.26
CA ASP A 30 -29.40 -9.18 -9.62
C ASP A 30 -28.99 -7.78 -10.12
N ASN A 31 -28.37 -6.96 -9.26
CA ASN A 31 -27.83 -5.67 -9.67
C ASN A 31 -26.52 -5.82 -10.47
N VAL A 32 -26.31 -4.88 -11.39
CA VAL A 32 -25.02 -4.74 -12.09
C VAL A 32 -24.11 -3.79 -11.29
N ASP A 33 -22.89 -4.23 -11.02
CA ASP A 33 -21.87 -3.48 -10.28
C ASP A 33 -21.03 -2.62 -11.23
N PHE A 34 -21.00 -1.31 -10.97
CA PHE A 34 -20.19 -0.32 -11.71
C PHE A 34 -19.21 0.43 -10.81
N SER A 35 -19.05 0.05 -9.55
CA SER A 35 -18.26 0.80 -8.56
C SER A 35 -17.20 -0.04 -7.84
N SER A 36 -17.26 -1.37 -7.94
CA SER A 36 -16.24 -2.23 -7.36
C SER A 36 -14.88 -2.07 -8.02
N ASN A 37 -13.84 -2.20 -7.20
CA ASN A 37 -12.45 -2.23 -7.65
C ASN A 37 -11.99 -3.63 -8.10
N ALA A 38 -12.91 -4.61 -8.21
CA ALA A 38 -12.61 -5.94 -8.73
C ALA A 38 -12.49 -5.94 -10.26
N TYR A 39 -11.54 -5.17 -10.79
CA TYR A 39 -11.44 -4.84 -12.23
C TYR A 39 -11.43 -6.07 -13.16
N LEU A 40 -10.78 -7.15 -12.73
CA LEU A 40 -10.69 -8.40 -13.49
C LEU A 40 -11.72 -9.45 -13.06
N SER A 41 -12.50 -9.17 -12.01
CA SER A 41 -13.50 -10.09 -11.45
C SER A 41 -12.95 -11.49 -11.16
N LEU A 42 -11.68 -11.61 -10.75
CA LEU A 42 -11.03 -12.90 -10.53
C LEU A 42 -11.73 -13.76 -9.46
N SER A 43 -12.43 -13.14 -8.50
CA SER A 43 -13.25 -13.83 -7.50
C SER A 43 -14.42 -14.62 -8.10
N LEU A 44 -14.86 -14.29 -9.32
CA LEU A 44 -15.94 -14.96 -10.03
C LEU A 44 -15.44 -16.12 -10.90
N VAL A 45 -14.12 -16.23 -11.10
CA VAL A 45 -13.50 -17.26 -11.95
C VAL A 45 -13.53 -18.63 -11.24
N PRO A 46 -14.28 -19.63 -11.75
CA PRO A 46 -14.42 -20.94 -11.09
C PRO A 46 -13.10 -21.68 -10.88
N GLU A 47 -12.14 -21.52 -11.80
CA GLU A 47 -10.82 -22.13 -11.75
C GLU A 47 -10.00 -21.63 -10.56
N ILE A 48 -10.06 -20.31 -10.28
CA ILE A 48 -9.37 -19.71 -9.13
C ILE A 48 -10.01 -20.21 -7.83
N ARG A 49 -11.34 -20.27 -7.77
CA ARG A 49 -12.07 -20.84 -6.63
C ARG A 49 -11.68 -22.30 -6.39
N SER A 50 -11.65 -23.11 -7.44
CA SER A 50 -11.27 -24.52 -7.36
C SER A 50 -9.81 -24.70 -6.91
N ALA A 51 -8.88 -23.87 -7.42
CA ALA A 51 -7.49 -23.87 -7.01
C ALA A 51 -7.32 -23.49 -5.53
N TYR A 52 -8.08 -22.49 -5.04
CA TYR A 52 -8.09 -22.10 -3.63
C TYR A 52 -8.58 -23.24 -2.72
N HIS A 53 -9.72 -23.85 -3.04
CA HIS A 53 -10.20 -25.03 -2.30
C HIS A 53 -9.19 -26.17 -2.31
N SER A 54 -8.62 -26.46 -3.47
CA SER A 54 -7.60 -27.50 -3.61
C SER A 54 -6.35 -27.20 -2.77
N LEU A 55 -5.97 -25.93 -2.59
CA LEU A 55 -4.83 -25.55 -1.75
C LEU A 55 -5.12 -25.76 -0.26
N LEU A 56 -6.35 -25.47 0.18
CA LEU A 56 -6.79 -25.72 1.56
C LEU A 56 -6.93 -27.22 1.86
N GLU A 57 -7.36 -28.01 0.88
CA GLU A 57 -7.58 -29.45 1.02
C GLU A 57 -6.31 -30.27 0.74
N LYS A 58 -5.36 -29.77 -0.07
CA LYS A 58 -4.11 -30.48 -0.37
C LYS A 58 -3.28 -30.63 0.90
N HIS A 59 -3.01 -31.90 1.19
CA HIS A 59 -2.27 -32.45 2.32
C HIS A 59 -0.87 -31.86 2.52
N ALA A 60 -0.76 -30.67 3.12
CA ALA A 60 0.23 -30.56 4.18
C ALA A 60 -0.32 -31.42 5.34
N ASP A 61 0.49 -32.31 5.89
CA ASP A 61 0.19 -32.97 7.16
C ASP A 61 1.12 -32.38 8.21
N PRO A 62 0.61 -31.56 9.15
CA PRO A 62 -0.80 -31.17 9.31
C PRO A 62 -1.27 -30.13 8.27
N PRO A 63 -2.59 -29.99 8.04
CA PRO A 63 -3.15 -29.03 7.10
C PRO A 63 -2.75 -27.58 7.46
N PRO A 64 -2.64 -26.68 6.47
CA PRO A 64 -2.30 -25.29 6.75
C PRO A 64 -3.34 -24.67 7.68
N PHE A 65 -2.86 -23.98 8.72
CA PHE A 65 -3.74 -23.24 9.62
C PHE A 65 -4.50 -22.15 8.87
N LEU A 66 -5.78 -21.94 9.21
CA LEU A 66 -6.62 -20.86 8.67
C LEU A 66 -6.19 -19.46 9.13
N GLY A 67 -5.13 -19.36 9.93
CA GLY A 67 -4.52 -18.11 10.37
C GLY A 67 -3.08 -18.32 10.79
N SER A 68 -2.32 -17.24 10.86
CA SER A 68 -0.90 -17.29 11.21
C SER A 68 -0.64 -17.68 12.66
N GLY A 69 -1.61 -17.56 13.57
CA GLY A 69 -1.42 -17.82 15.00
C GLY A 69 -0.58 -16.78 15.76
N GLY A 70 0.14 -15.90 15.05
CA GLY A 70 0.96 -14.86 15.63
C GLY A 70 1.40 -13.80 14.62
N SER A 71 2.27 -12.89 15.06
CA SER A 71 2.96 -11.94 14.18
C SER A 71 4.09 -12.63 13.42
N ARG A 72 4.47 -12.11 12.24
CA ARG A 72 5.57 -12.64 11.43
C ARG A 72 6.88 -12.81 12.21
N LEU A 73 7.17 -11.92 13.15
CA LEU A 73 8.42 -11.97 13.92
C LEU A 73 8.43 -13.06 15.01
N LEU A 74 7.27 -13.46 15.50
CA LEU A 74 7.12 -14.47 16.54
C LEU A 74 6.72 -15.79 15.85
N ASP A 75 5.50 -16.25 16.08
CA ASP A 75 5.05 -17.57 15.63
C ASP A 75 4.19 -17.52 14.35
N GLY A 76 4.10 -16.35 13.69
CA GLY A 76 3.19 -16.10 12.58
C GLY A 76 3.78 -16.14 11.18
N ASN A 77 5.07 -16.42 11.04
CA ASN A 77 5.68 -16.58 9.72
C ASN A 77 5.48 -18.02 9.20
N SER A 78 5.37 -18.16 7.89
CA SER A 78 5.22 -19.47 7.25
C SER A 78 5.98 -19.53 5.94
N THR A 79 6.34 -20.75 5.52
CA THR A 79 6.93 -20.99 4.20
C THR A 79 5.99 -20.54 3.08
N LEU A 80 4.68 -20.62 3.28
CA LEU A 80 3.69 -20.11 2.32
C LEU A 80 3.83 -18.59 2.13
N ALA A 81 3.98 -17.82 3.22
CA ALA A 81 4.17 -16.37 3.13
C ALA A 81 5.48 -16.00 2.43
N GLU A 82 6.58 -16.68 2.78
CA GLU A 82 7.88 -16.43 2.14
C GLU A 82 7.93 -16.85 0.66
N ASN A 83 7.29 -17.98 0.30
CA ASN A 83 7.16 -18.40 -1.09
C ASN A 83 6.37 -17.36 -1.89
N LEU A 84 5.24 -16.89 -1.33
CA LEU A 84 4.42 -15.86 -1.97
C LEU A 84 5.21 -14.56 -2.15
N GLU A 85 5.98 -14.11 -1.15
CA GLU A 85 6.87 -12.95 -1.26
C GLU A 85 7.88 -13.09 -2.39
N ARG A 86 8.46 -14.29 -2.59
CA ARG A 86 9.39 -14.56 -3.69
C ARG A 86 8.69 -14.59 -5.05
N ASP A 87 7.54 -15.26 -5.15
CA ASP A 87 6.77 -15.36 -6.39
C ASP A 87 6.33 -13.97 -6.86
N ILE A 88 5.88 -13.15 -5.92
CA ILE A 88 5.50 -11.77 -6.15
C ILE A 88 6.71 -10.93 -6.61
N ALA A 89 7.84 -10.99 -5.90
CA ALA A 89 9.05 -10.25 -6.27
C ALA A 89 9.51 -10.64 -7.68
N ALA A 90 9.49 -11.94 -8.01
CA ALA A 90 9.81 -12.44 -9.35
C ALA A 90 8.81 -11.94 -10.40
N PHE A 91 7.52 -11.94 -10.11
CA PHE A 91 6.47 -11.50 -11.04
C PHE A 91 6.62 -10.02 -11.43
N HIS A 92 7.04 -9.16 -10.50
CA HIS A 92 7.22 -7.73 -10.72
C HIS A 92 8.68 -7.32 -11.00
N ASN A 93 9.60 -8.27 -11.23
CA ASN A 93 11.01 -7.99 -11.48
C ASN A 93 11.72 -7.22 -10.33
N ALA A 94 11.37 -7.48 -9.07
CA ALA A 94 12.06 -6.94 -7.90
C ALA A 94 13.00 -7.97 -7.24
N PRO A 95 14.02 -7.50 -6.52
CA PRO A 95 14.87 -8.35 -5.69
C PRO A 95 14.18 -8.95 -4.47
N ALA A 96 13.15 -8.29 -3.92
CA ALA A 96 12.49 -8.72 -2.70
C ALA A 96 11.05 -8.22 -2.62
N GLY A 97 10.22 -8.94 -1.87
CA GLY A 97 8.87 -8.55 -1.52
C GLY A 97 8.59 -8.75 -0.04
N LEU A 98 7.80 -7.86 0.54
CA LEU A 98 7.27 -7.95 1.90
C LEU A 98 5.74 -7.85 1.95
N LEU A 99 5.05 -8.81 2.57
CA LEU A 99 3.59 -8.81 2.72
C LEU A 99 3.09 -7.98 3.90
N PHE A 100 2.00 -7.25 3.66
CA PHE A 100 1.19 -6.52 4.63
C PHE A 100 -0.30 -6.89 4.50
N ASN A 101 -1.03 -6.67 5.59
CA ASN A 101 -2.45 -6.98 5.67
C ASN A 101 -3.35 -6.07 4.81
N SER A 102 -2.90 -4.89 4.38
CA SER A 102 -3.66 -4.00 3.51
C SER A 102 -2.82 -2.91 2.84
N GLY A 103 -3.28 -2.40 1.69
CA GLY A 103 -2.66 -1.29 0.94
C GLY A 103 -2.46 -0.05 1.79
N PHE A 104 -3.42 0.15 2.70
CA PHE A 104 -3.34 1.17 3.72
C PHE A 104 -2.19 0.91 4.70
N ASP A 105 -2.10 -0.30 5.27
CA ASP A 105 -1.08 -0.64 6.27
C ASP A 105 0.34 -0.58 5.71
N ALA A 106 0.57 -0.98 4.45
CA ALA A 106 1.90 -0.81 3.86
C ALA A 106 2.26 0.65 3.66
N ASN A 107 1.36 1.47 3.14
CA ASN A 107 1.63 2.90 2.96
C ASN A 107 1.97 3.55 4.31
N VAL A 108 1.15 3.29 5.33
CA VAL A 108 1.40 3.80 6.67
C VAL A 108 2.73 3.26 7.22
N GLY A 109 2.96 1.95 7.14
CA GLY A 109 4.18 1.31 7.63
C GLY A 109 5.43 1.82 6.93
N LEU A 110 5.43 1.87 5.60
CA LEU A 110 6.51 2.37 4.76
C LEU A 110 6.86 3.82 5.11
N VAL A 111 5.88 4.73 4.99
CA VAL A 111 6.14 6.16 5.07
C VAL A 111 6.41 6.63 6.51
N SER A 112 5.87 5.91 7.51
CA SER A 112 6.15 6.21 8.92
C SER A 112 7.53 5.75 9.39
N CYS A 113 8.11 4.73 8.74
CA CYS A 113 9.30 4.05 9.22
C CYS A 113 10.54 4.27 8.37
N LEU A 114 10.38 4.40 7.05
CA LEU A 114 11.52 4.48 6.13
C LEU A 114 12.23 5.85 6.25
N PRO A 115 11.54 7.00 6.12
CA PRO A 115 12.17 8.31 6.32
C PRO A 115 12.67 8.49 7.77
N GLN A 116 13.90 8.93 7.91
CA GLN A 116 14.57 9.17 9.19
C GLN A 116 14.65 10.67 9.52
N PRO A 117 15.00 11.04 10.77
CA PRO A 117 15.29 12.43 11.10
C PRO A 117 16.34 13.03 10.16
N GLY A 118 16.02 14.17 9.56
CA GLY A 118 16.87 14.86 8.59
C GLY A 118 16.44 14.66 7.14
N ASP A 119 15.69 13.59 6.83
CA ASP A 119 15.18 13.31 5.49
C ASP A 119 13.98 14.19 5.14
N VAL A 120 13.67 14.27 3.84
CA VAL A 120 12.54 15.03 3.29
C VAL A 120 11.59 14.10 2.56
N ILE A 121 10.29 14.30 2.74
CA ILE A 121 9.25 13.65 1.94
C ILE A 121 8.67 14.68 0.97
N VAL A 122 8.79 14.42 -0.32
CA VAL A 122 8.13 15.15 -1.39
C VAL A 122 6.99 14.29 -1.93
N TYR A 123 5.79 14.82 -2.07
CA TYR A 123 4.63 14.00 -2.43
C TYR A 123 3.66 14.74 -3.35
N ASP A 124 2.98 14.01 -4.22
CA ASP A 124 1.91 14.56 -5.05
C ASP A 124 0.75 15.02 -4.16
N GLU A 125 0.22 16.23 -4.37
CA GLU A 125 -0.82 16.80 -3.50
C GLU A 125 -2.12 15.97 -3.44
N LEU A 126 -2.37 15.08 -4.41
CA LEU A 126 -3.53 14.19 -4.44
C LEU A 126 -3.20 12.74 -4.02
N ILE A 127 -2.01 12.48 -3.47
CA ILE A 127 -1.62 11.16 -2.96
C ILE A 127 -2.65 10.60 -1.96
N HIS A 128 -2.88 9.30 -2.00
CA HIS A 128 -3.88 8.62 -1.20
C HIS A 128 -3.73 8.91 0.31
N ALA A 129 -4.87 8.95 1.00
CA ALA A 129 -4.95 9.26 2.44
C ALA A 129 -4.05 8.36 3.32
N SER A 130 -3.75 7.13 2.88
CA SER A 130 -2.79 6.24 3.57
C SER A 130 -1.38 6.82 3.66
N ALA A 131 -0.88 7.43 2.59
CA ALA A 131 0.43 8.07 2.58
C ALA A 131 0.43 9.27 3.53
N HIS A 132 -0.66 10.06 3.57
CA HIS A 132 -0.83 11.14 4.55
C HIS A 132 -0.81 10.63 6.00
N ASP A 133 -1.47 9.51 6.29
CA ASP A 133 -1.46 8.95 7.64
C ASP A 133 -0.07 8.40 8.01
N GLY A 134 0.66 7.79 7.08
CA GLY A 134 2.07 7.40 7.27
C GLY A 134 2.97 8.61 7.52
N MET A 135 2.80 9.68 6.72
CA MET A 135 3.53 10.94 6.88
C MET A 135 3.28 11.60 8.23
N LYS A 136 2.07 11.50 8.81
CA LYS A 136 1.77 12.02 10.16
C LYS A 136 2.58 11.32 11.25
N LEU A 137 2.87 10.03 11.07
CA LEU A 137 3.64 9.21 12.00
C LEU A 137 5.15 9.24 11.72
N SER A 138 5.55 9.76 10.56
CA SER A 138 6.94 9.81 10.11
C SER A 138 7.82 10.72 10.95
N ARG A 139 9.13 10.41 10.95
CA ARG A 139 10.19 11.20 11.60
C ARG A 139 10.94 12.11 10.63
N ALA A 140 10.54 12.15 9.37
CA ALA A 140 11.11 13.07 8.38
C ALA A 140 11.10 14.52 8.91
N ALA A 141 12.14 15.28 8.56
CA ALA A 141 12.25 16.67 8.98
C ALA A 141 11.18 17.54 8.31
N GLU A 142 10.90 17.27 7.04
CA GLU A 142 10.03 18.09 6.19
C GLU A 142 9.14 17.21 5.31
N ARG A 143 7.94 17.74 5.01
CA ARG A 143 6.95 17.15 4.10
C ARG A 143 6.49 18.25 3.16
N ILE A 144 6.75 18.09 1.86
CA ILE A 144 6.55 19.14 0.87
C ILE A 144 5.66 18.61 -0.26
N PRO A 145 4.45 19.14 -0.44
CA PRO A 145 3.63 18.77 -1.60
C PRO A 145 4.19 19.39 -2.88
N PHE A 146 4.05 18.70 -4.01
CA PHE A 146 4.11 19.30 -5.34
C PHE A 146 2.76 19.16 -6.04
N LYS A 147 2.51 20.05 -6.99
CA LYS A 147 1.24 20.12 -7.71
C LYS A 147 0.98 18.82 -8.47
N HIS A 148 -0.26 18.37 -8.43
CA HIS A 148 -0.68 17.08 -8.97
C HIS A 148 -0.20 16.85 -10.41
N ASN A 149 0.51 15.75 -10.64
CA ASN A 149 1.09 15.33 -11.93
C ASN A 149 1.90 16.43 -12.66
N CYS A 150 2.41 17.41 -11.92
CA CYS A 150 3.09 18.57 -12.48
C CYS A 150 4.60 18.44 -12.25
N VAL A 151 5.34 17.99 -13.26
CA VAL A 151 6.81 17.84 -13.14
C VAL A 151 7.53 19.20 -13.25
N ALA A 152 7.12 20.05 -14.18
CA ALA A 152 7.77 21.33 -14.46
C ALA A 152 6.85 22.53 -14.16
N GLY A 153 7.45 23.72 -13.98
CA GLY A 153 6.72 24.97 -13.74
C GLY A 153 6.52 25.28 -12.25
N ASN A 154 5.76 26.36 -11.97
CA ASN A 154 5.56 26.83 -10.61
C ASN A 154 4.79 25.80 -9.76
N GLY A 155 5.37 25.39 -8.64
CA GLY A 155 4.83 24.34 -7.77
C GLY A 155 4.99 22.92 -8.33
N GLY A 156 5.67 22.73 -9.46
CA GLY A 156 5.99 21.41 -9.98
C GLY A 156 7.15 20.75 -9.22
N LEU A 157 7.31 19.44 -9.43
CA LEU A 157 8.34 18.63 -8.79
C LEU A 157 9.75 19.24 -8.96
N ASP A 158 10.11 19.66 -10.16
CA ASP A 158 11.42 20.25 -10.48
C ASP A 158 11.76 21.47 -9.61
N ALA A 159 10.78 22.37 -9.43
CA ALA A 159 10.94 23.56 -8.61
C ALA A 159 11.09 23.22 -7.11
N VAL A 160 10.34 22.21 -6.64
CA VAL A 160 10.46 21.71 -5.25
C VAL A 160 11.83 21.08 -5.01
N LEU A 161 12.29 20.21 -5.92
CA LEU A 161 13.55 19.50 -5.78
C LEU A 161 14.76 20.44 -5.89
N GLN A 162 14.70 21.49 -6.70
CA GLN A 162 15.77 22.48 -6.83
C GLN A 162 16.10 23.18 -5.49
N GLY A 163 15.13 23.30 -4.58
CA GLY A 163 15.31 23.89 -3.27
C GLY A 163 15.95 22.96 -2.23
N LEU A 164 16.15 21.68 -2.54
CA LEU A 164 16.62 20.67 -1.60
C LEU A 164 18.13 20.45 -1.73
N GLY A 165 18.80 20.30 -0.59
CA GLY A 165 20.24 20.01 -0.52
C GLY A 165 20.55 18.52 -0.77
N ILE A 166 21.75 18.25 -1.25
CA ILE A 166 22.25 16.90 -1.57
C ILE A 166 22.56 16.02 -0.33
N GLU A 167 22.62 16.62 0.85
CA GLU A 167 23.02 15.94 2.10
C GLU A 167 21.87 15.14 2.75
N LYS A 168 20.63 15.31 2.30
CA LYS A 168 19.43 14.68 2.88
C LYS A 168 18.90 13.61 1.94
N SER A 169 18.38 12.49 2.45
CA SER A 169 17.59 11.59 1.61
C SER A 169 16.25 12.26 1.28
N VAL A 170 15.82 12.17 0.03
CA VAL A 170 14.52 12.71 -0.41
C VAL A 170 13.68 11.57 -0.95
N PHE A 171 12.52 11.34 -0.32
CA PHE A 171 11.55 10.34 -0.73
C PHE A 171 10.44 11.01 -1.55
N ILE A 172 10.25 10.60 -2.80
CA ILE A 172 9.26 11.13 -3.73
C ILE A 172 8.09 10.15 -3.81
N LEU A 173 6.90 10.54 -3.35
CA LEU A 173 5.72 9.67 -3.28
C LEU A 173 4.70 10.09 -4.35
N VAL A 174 4.30 9.14 -5.19
CA VAL A 174 3.28 9.32 -6.24
C VAL A 174 2.40 8.06 -6.37
N GLU A 175 1.22 8.18 -6.96
CA GLU A 175 0.44 7.01 -7.41
C GLU A 175 0.74 6.74 -8.89
N GLY A 176 0.68 5.49 -9.33
CA GLY A 176 0.73 5.16 -10.76
C GLY A 176 -0.55 5.60 -11.47
N VAL A 177 -1.70 5.24 -10.88
CA VAL A 177 -3.05 5.63 -11.31
C VAL A 177 -3.78 6.18 -10.09
N TYR A 178 -4.26 7.42 -10.15
CA TYR A 178 -4.91 8.06 -9.01
C TYR A 178 -6.36 7.61 -8.85
N SER A 179 -6.74 7.27 -7.62
CA SER A 179 -7.99 6.55 -7.34
C SER A 179 -9.28 7.30 -7.69
N MET A 180 -9.24 8.64 -7.68
CA MET A 180 -10.46 9.46 -7.79
C MET A 180 -10.74 9.88 -9.23
N ASP A 181 -9.74 10.42 -9.92
CA ASP A 181 -9.90 10.96 -11.27
C ASP A 181 -9.43 9.97 -12.35
N GLY A 182 -8.72 8.89 -11.96
CA GLY A 182 -8.27 7.84 -12.87
C GLY A 182 -7.15 8.27 -13.83
N ASP A 183 -6.56 9.43 -13.59
CA ASP A 183 -5.40 9.93 -14.31
C ASP A 183 -4.14 9.12 -13.96
N VAL A 184 -3.16 9.19 -14.86
CA VAL A 184 -1.95 8.37 -14.83
C VAL A 184 -0.75 9.29 -14.62
N ALA A 185 0.12 8.94 -13.67
CA ALA A 185 1.29 9.75 -13.38
C ALA A 185 2.29 9.80 -14.56
N PRO A 186 2.91 10.95 -14.84
CA PRO A 186 4.00 11.09 -15.82
C PRO A 186 5.31 10.52 -15.26
N LEU A 187 5.35 9.19 -15.02
CA LEU A 187 6.42 8.53 -14.28
C LEU A 187 7.80 8.65 -14.95
N LYS A 188 7.86 8.68 -16.29
CA LYS A 188 9.12 8.87 -17.02
C LYS A 188 9.69 10.26 -16.74
N GLU A 189 8.86 11.29 -16.84
CA GLU A 189 9.26 12.67 -16.57
C GLU A 189 9.64 12.86 -15.09
N ILE A 190 8.93 12.21 -14.16
CA ILE A 190 9.26 12.22 -12.73
C ILE A 190 10.65 11.58 -12.50
N VAL A 191 10.90 10.40 -13.07
CA VAL A 191 12.21 9.71 -12.94
C VAL A 191 13.33 10.57 -13.49
N ASP A 192 13.17 11.13 -14.69
CA ASP A 192 14.18 11.98 -15.32
C ASP A 192 14.47 13.23 -14.47
N CYS A 193 13.43 13.85 -13.91
CA CYS A 193 13.56 14.99 -13.01
C CYS A 193 14.31 14.64 -11.72
N VAL A 194 13.95 13.53 -11.07
CA VAL A 194 14.62 13.09 -9.83
C VAL A 194 16.08 12.74 -10.09
N LYS A 195 16.40 12.05 -11.18
CA LYS A 195 17.79 11.77 -11.56
C LYS A 195 18.61 13.03 -11.82
N LEU A 196 18.00 14.03 -12.45
CA LEU A 196 18.66 15.31 -12.74
C LEU A 196 18.93 16.11 -11.46
N ARG A 197 17.98 16.12 -10.52
CA ARG A 197 18.03 16.98 -9.33
C ARG A 197 18.67 16.32 -8.11
N LEU A 198 18.51 15.00 -7.98
CA LEU A 198 18.89 14.20 -6.82
C LEU A 198 19.54 12.87 -7.26
N PRO A 199 20.65 12.92 -8.02
CA PRO A 199 21.24 11.73 -8.63
C PRO A 199 21.66 10.65 -7.62
N ASP A 200 22.03 11.05 -6.40
CA ASP A 200 22.61 10.16 -5.39
C ASP A 200 21.71 9.94 -4.16
N ASN A 201 20.63 10.73 -4.02
CA ASN A 201 19.86 10.81 -2.77
C ASN A 201 18.33 10.91 -2.98
N GLY A 202 17.84 10.76 -4.22
CA GLY A 202 16.41 10.71 -4.54
C GLY A 202 15.86 9.29 -4.61
N TYR A 203 14.76 9.03 -3.91
CA TYR A 203 14.12 7.70 -3.83
C TYR A 203 12.64 7.78 -4.19
N ILE A 204 12.24 7.20 -5.32
CA ILE A 204 10.86 7.26 -5.81
C ILE A 204 10.06 6.08 -5.28
N ILE A 205 8.92 6.36 -4.67
CA ILE A 205 7.94 5.40 -4.16
C ILE A 205 6.66 5.55 -4.98
N VAL A 206 6.23 4.48 -5.63
CA VAL A 206 5.02 4.48 -6.48
C VAL A 206 3.95 3.56 -5.88
N ASP A 207 2.77 4.12 -5.60
CA ASP A 207 1.57 3.33 -5.28
C ASP A 207 0.90 2.83 -6.57
N GLU A 208 1.05 1.54 -6.85
CA GLU A 208 0.51 0.82 -8.00
C GLU A 208 -0.82 0.11 -7.68
N ALA A 209 -1.52 0.50 -6.61
CA ALA A 209 -2.75 -0.16 -6.18
C ALA A 209 -3.83 -0.16 -7.27
N HIS A 210 -3.94 0.90 -8.07
CA HIS A 210 -4.88 1.00 -9.20
C HIS A 210 -4.27 0.62 -10.56
N SER A 211 -2.96 0.40 -10.63
CA SER A 211 -2.28 -0.04 -11.86
C SER A 211 -2.19 -1.55 -11.99
N THR A 212 -2.07 -2.23 -10.86
CA THR A 212 -1.88 -3.70 -10.78
C THR A 212 -3.04 -4.41 -11.45
N GLY A 213 -2.75 -5.38 -12.31
CA GLY A 213 -3.72 -6.14 -13.08
C GLY A 213 -4.28 -5.43 -14.32
N ILE A 214 -3.98 -4.13 -14.51
CA ILE A 214 -4.45 -3.34 -15.66
C ILE A 214 -3.31 -3.05 -16.63
N PHE A 215 -2.18 -2.54 -16.12
CA PHE A 215 -1.04 -2.12 -16.94
C PHE A 215 0.09 -3.15 -16.99
N GLY A 216 0.87 -3.09 -18.07
CA GLY A 216 2.03 -3.92 -18.30
C GLY A 216 1.71 -5.35 -18.72
N ASN A 217 2.70 -6.02 -19.30
CA ASN A 217 2.55 -7.42 -19.69
C ASN A 217 2.12 -8.26 -18.48
N GLN A 218 1.04 -9.04 -18.62
CA GLN A 218 0.42 -9.84 -17.56
C GLN A 218 -0.15 -9.01 -16.37
N GLY A 219 -0.33 -7.70 -16.50
CA GLY A 219 -0.88 -6.86 -15.43
C GLY A 219 0.10 -6.53 -14.31
N ARG A 220 1.41 -6.47 -14.60
CA ARG A 220 2.47 -6.22 -13.61
C ARG A 220 2.52 -4.79 -13.05
N GLY A 221 1.70 -3.87 -13.57
CA GLY A 221 1.68 -2.47 -13.16
C GLY A 221 2.38 -1.54 -14.15
N LEU A 222 2.15 -0.24 -13.95
CA LEU A 222 2.59 0.82 -14.85
C LEU A 222 4.12 0.94 -14.88
N VAL A 223 4.79 0.74 -13.73
CA VAL A 223 6.26 0.80 -13.66
C VAL A 223 6.89 -0.26 -14.56
N CYS A 224 6.32 -1.48 -14.58
CA CYS A 224 6.79 -2.56 -15.46
C CYS A 224 6.47 -2.28 -16.93
N GLU A 225 5.31 -1.68 -17.22
CA GLU A 225 4.95 -1.26 -18.58
C GLU A 225 5.95 -0.26 -19.17
N LEU A 226 6.41 0.67 -18.33
CA LEU A 226 7.34 1.73 -18.72
C LEU A 226 8.81 1.31 -18.67
N GLY A 227 9.12 0.11 -18.15
CA GLY A 227 10.49 -0.40 -18.01
C GLY A 227 11.30 0.34 -16.93
N LEU A 228 10.63 0.86 -15.90
CA LEU A 228 11.22 1.71 -14.85
C LEU A 228 11.54 0.94 -13.56
N GLU A 229 11.49 -0.39 -13.55
CA GLU A 229 11.62 -1.21 -12.33
C GLU A 229 12.94 -0.99 -11.57
N LYS A 230 14.00 -0.56 -12.27
CA LYS A 230 15.31 -0.26 -11.65
C LYS A 230 15.41 1.14 -11.07
N GLU A 231 14.51 2.04 -11.47
CA GLU A 231 14.52 3.45 -11.13
C GLU A 231 13.57 3.77 -9.96
N ILE A 232 12.57 2.91 -9.76
CA ILE A 232 11.64 3.03 -8.65
C ILE A 232 12.21 2.30 -7.44
N PHE A 233 12.32 3.02 -6.33
CA PHE A 233 12.89 2.52 -5.09
C PHE A 233 11.95 1.55 -4.40
N VAL A 234 10.66 1.89 -4.26
CA VAL A 234 9.62 1.00 -3.73
C VAL A 234 8.38 1.08 -4.61
N ARG A 235 7.85 -0.08 -5.02
CA ARG A 235 6.48 -0.16 -5.54
C ARG A 235 5.55 -0.76 -4.50
N LEU A 236 4.40 -0.13 -4.33
CA LEU A 236 3.34 -0.63 -3.48
C LEU A 236 2.22 -1.19 -4.35
N HIS A 237 1.95 -2.49 -4.20
CA HIS A 237 0.86 -3.14 -4.92
C HIS A 237 -0.23 -3.61 -3.95
N THR A 238 -1.45 -3.79 -4.48
CA THR A 238 -2.56 -4.31 -3.69
C THR A 238 -3.31 -5.45 -4.33
N PHE A 239 -3.71 -6.42 -3.51
CA PHE A 239 -4.41 -7.61 -3.97
C PHE A 239 -5.94 -7.54 -3.90
N GLY A 240 -6.51 -6.62 -3.11
CA GLY A 240 -7.97 -6.54 -2.92
C GLY A 240 -8.70 -5.74 -4.00
N LYS A 241 -8.04 -5.45 -5.12
CA LYS A 241 -8.61 -4.82 -6.32
C LYS A 241 -8.61 -5.80 -7.49
N ALA A 242 -7.79 -5.57 -8.52
CA ALA A 242 -7.72 -6.45 -9.69
C ALA A 242 -7.48 -7.92 -9.34
N MET A 243 -6.60 -8.20 -8.36
CA MET A 243 -6.23 -9.57 -7.99
C MET A 243 -7.27 -10.29 -7.12
N SER A 244 -8.37 -9.61 -6.73
CA SER A 244 -9.51 -10.17 -5.99
C SER A 244 -9.15 -11.04 -4.78
N SER A 245 -8.06 -10.70 -4.07
CA SER A 245 -7.56 -11.45 -2.91
C SER A 245 -7.44 -10.54 -1.69
N PHE A 246 -7.54 -11.13 -0.51
CA PHE A 246 -7.54 -10.38 0.75
C PHE A 246 -6.96 -11.22 1.90
N GLY A 247 -6.45 -10.56 2.94
CA GLY A 247 -6.04 -11.19 4.20
C GLY A 247 -7.07 -10.97 5.31
N VAL A 248 -8.11 -11.83 5.42
CA VAL A 248 -9.01 -11.86 6.58
C VAL A 248 -8.37 -12.74 7.66
N LYS A 249 -8.32 -12.21 8.90
CA LYS A 249 -8.34 -13.02 10.13
C LYS A 249 -9.80 -13.21 10.54
N GLU A 250 -10.31 -14.44 10.49
CA GLU A 250 -11.57 -14.79 11.13
C GLU A 250 -11.25 -15.29 12.56
N SER A 251 -11.80 -14.61 13.57
CA SER A 251 -11.56 -14.94 14.98
C SER A 251 -12.53 -16.01 15.45
N GLY A 252 -12.10 -17.28 15.44
CA GLY A 252 -12.71 -18.35 16.22
C GLY A 252 -12.34 -18.22 17.70
N ARG A 253 -13.34 -18.32 18.58
CA ARG A 253 -13.24 -18.17 20.04
C ARG A 253 -12.52 -19.39 20.65
N THR A 254 -11.39 -19.20 21.32
CA THR A 254 -10.93 -20.10 22.40
C THR A 254 -10.28 -19.26 23.49
N GLY A 255 -10.77 -19.40 24.73
CA GLY A 255 -10.24 -18.69 25.87
C GLY A 255 -8.89 -19.25 26.30
N GLN A 256 -7.89 -18.37 26.40
CA GLN A 256 -6.84 -18.45 27.40
C GLN A 256 -6.07 -17.14 27.47
N ASP A 257 -6.05 -16.53 28.66
CA ASP A 257 -5.22 -15.44 29.17
C ASP A 257 -4.31 -14.67 28.18
N ASP A 258 -4.83 -13.55 27.66
CA ASP A 258 -4.05 -12.59 26.86
C ASP A 258 -3.22 -11.66 27.76
N LYS A 259 -1.89 -11.84 27.75
CA LYS A 259 -0.96 -10.72 27.90
C LYS A 259 -0.89 -9.98 26.56
N ALA A 260 -1.57 -8.85 26.49
CA ALA A 260 -1.47 -7.93 25.35
C ALA A 260 0.00 -7.52 25.09
N MET A 261 0.59 -7.98 24.00
CA MET A 261 1.80 -7.39 23.41
C MET A 261 1.49 -6.92 22.00
N GLY A 262 1.56 -5.58 21.83
CA GLY A 262 1.28 -4.91 20.58
C GLY A 262 2.23 -5.34 19.45
N SER A 263 1.65 -5.68 18.31
CA SER A 263 2.37 -5.81 17.04
C SER A 263 2.71 -4.42 16.53
N ASP A 264 3.89 -3.90 16.89
CA ASP A 264 4.40 -2.64 16.37
C ASP A 264 4.84 -2.83 14.90
N PRO A 265 4.18 -2.21 13.91
CA PRO A 265 4.57 -2.30 12.49
C PRO A 265 6.02 -1.85 12.26
N ARG A 266 6.54 -0.96 13.13
CA ARG A 266 7.92 -0.47 13.08
C ARG A 266 8.95 -1.56 13.29
N ARG A 267 8.64 -2.63 14.04
CA ARG A 267 9.58 -3.74 14.30
C ARG A 267 9.69 -4.72 13.13
N ASN A 268 8.62 -4.92 12.35
CA ASN A 268 8.68 -5.74 11.14
C ASN A 268 9.49 -5.05 10.05
N LEU A 269 9.34 -3.72 9.92
CA LEU A 269 10.16 -2.94 9.00
C LEU A 269 11.60 -2.74 9.51
N SER A 270 11.84 -2.65 10.82
CA SER A 270 13.21 -2.49 11.34
C SER A 270 14.11 -3.68 11.03
N LYS A 271 13.60 -4.91 10.91
CA LYS A 271 14.39 -6.06 10.41
C LYS A 271 14.62 -6.02 8.90
N ALA A 272 13.65 -5.50 8.14
CA ALA A 272 13.84 -5.27 6.70
C ALA A 272 14.83 -4.12 6.42
N ILE A 273 14.97 -3.17 7.36
CA ILE A 273 15.89 -2.02 7.29
C ILE A 273 17.23 -2.29 7.99
N ASP A 274 17.31 -3.16 9.01
CA ASP A 274 18.59 -3.55 9.67
C ASP A 274 19.54 -4.27 8.72
N LEU A 275 19.02 -4.80 7.61
CA LEU A 275 19.78 -5.13 6.42
C LEU A 275 20.06 -3.84 5.63
N LYS A 276 20.96 -3.00 6.13
CA LYS A 276 21.56 -1.86 5.39
C LYS A 276 22.28 -2.27 4.08
N GLN A 277 22.17 -3.52 3.65
CA GLN A 277 22.76 -4.05 2.41
C GLN A 277 21.74 -4.70 1.45
N ASP A 278 20.49 -4.94 1.85
CA ASP A 278 19.47 -5.53 0.96
C ASP A 278 18.21 -4.66 0.95
N LEU A 279 18.28 -3.61 0.12
CA LEU A 279 17.22 -2.64 -0.14
C LEU A 279 15.88 -3.33 -0.49
N VAL A 280 14.87 -3.14 0.35
CA VAL A 280 13.47 -3.51 0.07
C VAL A 280 13.01 -2.74 -1.15
N LYS A 281 12.76 -3.43 -2.27
CA LYS A 281 12.35 -2.78 -3.52
C LYS A 281 10.86 -2.87 -3.83
N ASP A 282 10.12 -3.78 -3.20
CA ASP A 282 8.65 -3.78 -3.30
C ASP A 282 8.01 -4.12 -1.95
N ILE A 283 6.91 -3.42 -1.66
CA ILE A 283 6.10 -3.63 -0.46
C ILE A 283 4.67 -3.99 -0.89
N TRP A 284 4.17 -5.10 -0.39
CA TRP A 284 2.98 -5.79 -0.91
C TRP A 284 1.87 -5.84 0.09
N THR A 285 0.65 -5.82 -0.41
CA THR A 285 -0.50 -5.72 0.47
C THR A 285 -1.76 -6.44 0.01
N THR A 286 -2.60 -6.84 0.97
CA THR A 286 -3.94 -7.36 0.72
C THR A 286 -5.04 -6.34 1.07
N SER A 287 -5.51 -5.43 0.19
CA SER A 287 -6.38 -4.31 0.66
C SER A 287 -7.70 -4.69 1.35
N LEU A 288 -7.94 -4.09 2.51
CA LEU A 288 -9.28 -3.80 3.01
C LEU A 288 -9.83 -2.61 2.22
N LEU A 289 -11.05 -2.75 1.70
CA LEU A 289 -11.88 -1.61 1.36
C LEU A 289 -12.05 -0.77 2.63
N LYS A 290 -11.48 0.45 2.63
CA LYS A 290 -11.82 1.46 3.63
C LYS A 290 -13.30 1.83 3.44
N SER A 291 -14.09 1.53 4.47
CA SER A 291 -15.41 2.14 4.75
C SER A 291 -15.31 3.65 4.92
#